data_AF-A0A957GUX0-F1
#
_entry.id   AF-A0A957GUX0-F1
#
_cell.length_a   1.000
_cell.length_b   1.000
_cell.length_c   1.000
_cell.angle_alpha   90.00
_cell.angle_beta   90.00
_cell.angle_gamma   90.00
#
_symmetry.space_group_name_H-M   'P 1'
#
loop_
_entity.id
_entity.type
_entity.pdbx_description
1 polymer ?
#
loop_
_entity_poly.entity_id
_entity_poly.type
_entity_poly.pdbx_seq_one_letter_code
_entity_poly.pdbx_strand_id
1 'polypeptide(L)'
;MTVLLFGSIGLQLVAPQVVRRFLDLAQGGQTGTGLATGLATTAVFFFLTVTLQKVIMLLAAYASEDLGWTATNNLRADLAEHVIRLDMGFHKSHTPGELIERVDGDVSNLTEYFSSIIIQLLGNTLLALGIILLLFREDWRVGLIGLGYGLFVFLLLRLAEKYVMRFWGEVRQGFAELYGFMEERMGGLEDIRANGGESYIMARLHPLLRATYRARIRAEVSGSVTFVIGYLLYVLSLLATLALGALRFQQGLLTIGSLFLLTYYVGQLERPFSEIRRHLVDLQRAYASINRITELFHIQPHVQEQITAVAPRTAPTVSFNHVSFAYKDQLSVNGNQLSVTNNQSPITNLQSPTPHSPVLQNLTFQLHAGRVLGLLGRTGSGKTTMTRLLFRLYDVDEGAICLDGQDVRSIGLSDLRRHVGIVTQDVQLFHATVRDNLTLFQNYNPTATPLSDDNIIAALDSL
;
A
#
# COMPACT_ATOMS: atom_id res chain seq x y z
N MET A 1 -21.89 -5.06 9.43
CA MET A 1 -20.54 -5.30 10.02
C MET A 1 -20.51 -5.09 11.53
N THR A 2 -20.69 -3.87 12.01
CA THR A 2 -20.57 -3.48 13.43
C THR A 2 -21.43 -4.32 14.38
N VAL A 3 -22.68 -4.60 14.00
CA VAL A 3 -23.59 -5.47 14.78
C VAL A 3 -23.05 -6.91 14.88
N LEU A 4 -22.47 -7.45 13.81
CA LEU A 4 -21.90 -8.81 13.80
C LEU A 4 -20.68 -8.90 14.73
N LEU A 5 -19.85 -7.85 14.76
CA LEU A 5 -18.70 -7.77 15.67
C LEU A 5 -19.11 -7.72 17.13
N PHE A 6 -20.00 -6.79 17.49
CA PHE A 6 -20.49 -6.69 18.86
C PHE A 6 -21.21 -7.97 19.29
N GLY A 7 -21.99 -8.59 18.40
CA GLY A 7 -22.61 -9.88 18.64
C GLY A 7 -21.59 -11.00 18.90
N SER A 8 -20.55 -11.09 18.07
CA SER A 8 -19.47 -12.08 18.23
C SER A 8 -18.71 -11.90 19.55
N ILE A 9 -18.36 -10.67 19.91
CA ILE A 9 -17.66 -10.36 21.17
C ILE A 9 -18.54 -10.70 22.37
N GLY A 10 -19.83 -10.32 22.33
CA GLY A 10 -20.78 -10.68 23.37
C GLY A 10 -20.89 -12.19 23.56
N LEU A 11 -21.01 -12.95 22.47
CA LEU A 11 -21.04 -14.42 22.50
C LEU A 11 -19.73 -15.03 23.03
N GLN A 12 -18.58 -14.44 22.70
CA GLN A 12 -17.28 -14.86 23.22
C GLN A 12 -17.17 -14.71 24.74
N LEU A 13 -17.82 -13.69 25.32
CA LEU A 13 -17.90 -13.47 26.76
C LEU A 13 -18.97 -14.33 27.44
N VAL A 14 -19.97 -14.83 26.71
CA VAL A 14 -21.02 -15.70 27.27
C VAL A 14 -20.56 -17.16 27.34
N ALA A 15 -19.84 -17.66 26.35
CA ALA A 15 -19.46 -19.08 26.28
C ALA A 15 -18.75 -19.61 27.56
N PRO A 16 -17.78 -18.90 28.17
CA PRO A 16 -17.14 -19.36 29.41
C PRO A 16 -18.08 -19.37 30.61
N GLN A 17 -19.12 -18.54 30.63
CA GLN A 17 -20.14 -18.54 31.68
C GLN A 17 -21.00 -19.80 31.62
N VAL A 18 -21.26 -20.32 30.42
CA VAL A 18 -21.96 -21.59 30.23
C VAL A 18 -21.13 -22.75 30.78
N VAL A 19 -19.82 -22.74 30.54
CA VAL A 19 -18.89 -23.75 31.08
C VAL A 19 -18.81 -23.65 32.61
N ARG A 20 -18.79 -22.43 33.19
CA ARG A 20 -18.91 -22.24 34.65
C ARG A 20 -20.15 -22.94 35.20
N ARG A 21 -21.32 -22.68 34.61
CA ARG A 21 -22.58 -23.30 35.06
C ARG A 21 -22.53 -24.83 34.96
N PHE A 22 -21.92 -25.35 33.90
CA PHE A 22 -21.72 -26.79 33.72
C PHE A 22 -20.85 -27.39 34.84
N LEU A 23 -19.73 -26.74 35.17
CA LEU A 23 -18.83 -27.17 36.24
C LEU A 23 -19.50 -27.10 37.62
N ASP A 24 -20.23 -26.02 37.90
CA ASP A 24 -20.95 -25.84 39.16
C ASP A 24 -22.06 -26.90 39.34
N LEU A 25 -22.79 -27.24 38.27
CA LEU A 25 -23.79 -28.31 38.28
C LEU A 25 -23.16 -29.70 38.48
N ALA A 26 -22.02 -29.96 37.83
CA ALA A 26 -21.32 -31.24 37.95
C ALA A 26 -20.78 -31.51 39.36
N GLN A 27 -20.40 -30.47 40.11
CA GLN A 27 -19.94 -30.60 41.50
C GLN A 27 -21.04 -30.45 42.56
N GLY A 28 -22.20 -29.89 42.23
CA GLY A 28 -23.26 -29.51 43.19
C GLY A 28 -24.00 -30.65 43.91
N GLY A 29 -23.47 -31.89 43.89
CA GLY A 29 -23.99 -33.02 44.65
C GLY A 29 -25.36 -33.57 44.23
N GLN A 30 -26.00 -33.00 43.18
CA GLN A 30 -27.25 -33.52 42.63
C GLN A 30 -27.00 -34.89 41.97
N THR A 31 -27.83 -35.88 42.29
CA THR A 31 -27.74 -37.22 41.69
C THR A 31 -29.09 -37.59 41.03
N GLY A 32 -29.04 -38.33 39.93
CA GLY A 32 -30.23 -38.78 39.19
C GLY A 32 -30.50 -38.05 37.87
N THR A 33 -31.71 -38.22 37.33
CA THR A 33 -32.14 -37.73 36.00
C THR A 33 -32.09 -36.21 35.86
N GLY A 34 -32.32 -35.47 36.96
CA GLY A 34 -32.24 -34.00 36.99
C GLY A 34 -30.85 -33.45 36.65
N LEU A 35 -29.78 -34.08 37.16
CA LEU A 35 -28.40 -33.71 36.82
C LEU A 35 -28.11 -33.99 35.34
N ALA A 36 -28.51 -35.15 34.84
CA ALA A 36 -28.32 -35.51 33.42
C ALA A 36 -29.01 -34.51 32.48
N THR A 37 -30.25 -34.11 32.78
CA THR A 37 -30.97 -33.08 32.01
C THR A 37 -30.34 -31.69 32.13
N GLY A 38 -29.85 -31.32 33.32
CA GLY A 38 -29.16 -30.04 33.54
C GLY A 38 -27.84 -29.94 32.78
N LEU A 39 -27.04 -31.01 32.79
CA LEU A 39 -25.79 -31.08 32.04
C LEU A 39 -26.04 -31.10 30.52
N ALA A 40 -27.03 -31.87 30.05
CA ALA A 40 -27.37 -31.93 28.63
C ALA A 40 -27.86 -30.58 28.10
N THR A 41 -28.75 -29.89 28.82
CA THR A 41 -29.24 -28.55 28.43
C THR A 41 -28.12 -27.52 28.39
N THR A 42 -27.22 -27.53 29.39
CA THR A 42 -26.06 -26.63 29.43
C THR A 42 -25.07 -26.92 28.30
N ALA A 43 -24.85 -28.19 27.97
CA ALA A 43 -24.02 -28.59 26.83
C ALA A 43 -24.62 -28.17 25.48
N VAL A 44 -25.92 -28.38 25.27
CA VAL A 44 -26.63 -27.92 24.06
C VAL A 44 -26.53 -26.41 23.92
N PHE A 45 -26.75 -25.67 25.01
CA PHE A 45 -26.62 -24.21 25.00
C PHE A 45 -25.18 -23.76 24.69
N PHE A 46 -24.17 -24.45 25.22
CA PHE A 46 -22.77 -24.19 24.89
C PHE A 46 -22.49 -24.39 23.40
N PHE A 47 -22.87 -25.54 22.84
CA PHE A 47 -22.68 -25.82 21.41
C PHE A 47 -23.44 -24.82 20.53
N LEU A 48 -24.68 -24.48 20.89
CA LEU A 48 -25.46 -23.46 20.17
C LEU A 48 -24.75 -22.10 20.19
N THR A 49 -24.26 -21.67 21.37
CA THR A 49 -23.55 -20.40 21.56
C THR A 49 -22.26 -20.36 20.73
N VAL A 50 -21.43 -21.41 20.79
CA VAL A 50 -20.17 -21.49 20.05
C VAL A 50 -20.40 -21.58 18.55
N THR A 51 -21.37 -22.38 18.09
CA THR A 51 -21.71 -22.47 16.67
C THR A 51 -22.24 -21.12 16.16
N LEU A 52 -23.14 -20.47 16.90
CA LEU A 52 -23.65 -19.15 16.55
C LEU A 52 -22.52 -18.11 16.49
N GLN A 53 -21.60 -18.13 17.46
CA GLN A 53 -20.40 -17.28 17.45
C GLN A 53 -19.57 -17.50 16.18
N LYS A 54 -19.32 -18.77 15.79
CA LYS A 54 -18.55 -19.11 14.58
C LYS A 54 -19.25 -18.69 13.30
N VAL A 55 -20.57 -18.86 13.20
CA VAL A 55 -21.36 -18.40 12.06
C VAL A 55 -21.33 -16.88 11.94
N ILE A 56 -21.50 -16.15 13.05
CA ILE A 56 -21.42 -14.68 13.05
C ILE A 56 -20.02 -14.21 12.66
N MET A 57 -18.96 -14.86 13.17
CA MET A 57 -17.58 -14.56 12.80
C MET A 57 -17.32 -14.80 11.30
N LEU A 58 -17.86 -15.88 10.73
CA LEU A 58 -17.75 -16.17 9.30
C LEU A 58 -18.48 -15.12 8.44
N LEU A 59 -19.71 -14.76 8.81
CA LEU A 59 -20.48 -13.73 8.12
C LEU A 59 -19.81 -12.35 8.22
N ALA A 60 -19.25 -12.03 9.38
CA ALA A 60 -18.48 -10.79 9.58
C ALA A 60 -17.22 -10.78 8.70
N ALA A 61 -16.47 -11.89 8.65
CA ALA A 61 -15.28 -12.02 7.82
C ALA A 61 -15.62 -11.90 6.32
N TYR A 62 -16.67 -12.59 5.85
CA TYR A 62 -17.08 -12.52 4.45
C TYR A 62 -17.52 -11.10 4.05
N ALA A 63 -18.41 -10.48 4.83
CA ALA A 63 -18.86 -9.11 4.56
C ALA A 63 -17.71 -8.10 4.61
N SER A 64 -16.71 -8.37 5.45
CA SER A 64 -15.51 -7.54 5.57
C SER A 64 -14.60 -7.65 4.37
N GLU A 65 -14.36 -8.87 3.91
CA GLU A 65 -13.51 -9.16 2.77
C GLU A 65 -14.14 -8.60 1.49
N ASP A 66 -15.44 -8.84 1.28
CA ASP A 66 -16.20 -8.34 0.12
C ASP A 66 -16.18 -6.80 0.05
N LEU A 67 -16.43 -6.12 1.17
CA LEU A 67 -16.33 -4.66 1.25
C LEU A 67 -14.91 -4.18 0.95
N GLY A 68 -13.90 -4.86 1.51
CA GLY A 68 -12.49 -4.60 1.28
C GLY A 68 -12.13 -4.60 -0.19
N TRP A 69 -12.34 -5.74 -0.85
CA TRP A 69 -12.01 -5.93 -2.27
C TRP A 69 -12.81 -5.03 -3.18
N THR A 70 -14.10 -4.80 -2.89
CA THR A 70 -14.92 -3.91 -3.72
C THR A 70 -14.40 -2.48 -3.67
N ALA A 71 -14.13 -1.96 -2.46
CA ALA A 71 -13.62 -0.61 -2.29
C ALA A 71 -12.25 -0.43 -2.95
N THR A 72 -11.37 -1.42 -2.83
CA THR A 72 -9.99 -1.29 -3.33
C THR A 72 -9.84 -1.62 -4.79
N ASN A 73 -10.68 -2.47 -5.38
CA ASN A 73 -10.76 -2.61 -6.83
C ASN A 73 -11.25 -1.33 -7.50
N ASN A 74 -12.25 -0.66 -6.91
CA ASN A 74 -12.70 0.64 -7.41
C ASN A 74 -11.58 1.69 -7.28
N LEU A 75 -10.92 1.76 -6.12
CA LEU A 75 -9.79 2.68 -5.92
C LEU A 75 -8.63 2.40 -6.90
N ARG A 76 -8.32 1.12 -7.15
CA ARG A 76 -7.27 0.70 -8.09
C ARG A 76 -7.65 1.10 -9.52
N ALA A 77 -8.91 0.93 -9.91
CA ALA A 77 -9.40 1.35 -11.23
C ALA A 77 -9.31 2.88 -11.39
N ASP A 78 -9.80 3.64 -10.42
CA ASP A 78 -9.77 5.11 -10.42
C ASP A 78 -8.33 5.64 -10.47
N LEU A 79 -7.43 5.05 -9.68
CA LEU A 79 -6.02 5.47 -9.62
C LEU A 79 -5.27 5.08 -10.89
N ALA A 80 -5.52 3.89 -11.44
CA ALA A 80 -4.94 3.48 -12.72
C ALA A 80 -5.41 4.40 -13.86
N GLU A 81 -6.71 4.71 -13.92
CA GLU A 81 -7.26 5.65 -14.89
C GLU A 81 -6.64 7.04 -14.75
N HIS A 82 -6.52 7.54 -13.51
CA HIS A 82 -5.88 8.82 -13.23
C HIS A 82 -4.42 8.85 -13.72
N VAL A 83 -3.63 7.82 -13.38
CA VAL A 83 -2.21 7.71 -13.77
C VAL A 83 -2.06 7.66 -15.29
N ILE A 84 -2.88 6.90 -16.01
CA ILE A 84 -2.82 6.80 -17.48
C ILE A 84 -3.14 8.15 -18.16
N ARG A 85 -3.93 9.01 -17.50
CA ARG A 85 -4.31 10.34 -18.02
C ARG A 85 -3.27 11.44 -17.73
N LEU A 86 -2.25 11.18 -16.90
CA LEU A 86 -1.19 12.15 -16.61
C LEU A 86 -0.30 12.38 -17.84
N ASP A 87 0.38 13.53 -17.85
CA ASP A 87 1.19 13.95 -18.99
C ASP A 87 2.53 13.18 -19.10
N MET A 88 3.16 13.25 -20.28
CA MET A 88 4.43 12.53 -20.52
C MET A 88 5.59 13.04 -19.66
N GLY A 89 5.54 14.27 -19.12
CA GLY A 89 6.52 14.76 -18.16
C GLY A 89 6.47 13.97 -16.85
N PHE A 90 5.26 13.65 -16.39
CA PHE A 90 5.06 12.79 -15.22
C PHE A 90 5.61 11.36 -15.47
N HIS A 91 5.24 10.74 -16.59
CA HIS A 91 5.67 9.36 -16.92
C HIS A 91 7.17 9.19 -17.20
N LYS A 92 7.89 10.28 -17.49
CA LYS A 92 9.36 10.23 -17.60
C LYS A 92 10.09 10.46 -16.28
N SER A 93 9.47 11.16 -15.34
CA SER A 93 10.05 11.41 -14.02
C SER A 93 9.81 10.27 -13.04
N HIS A 94 8.89 9.35 -13.35
CA HIS A 94 8.58 8.17 -12.53
C HIS A 94 8.80 6.88 -13.32
N THR A 95 9.31 5.85 -12.66
CA THR A 95 9.50 4.55 -13.32
C THR A 95 8.18 3.76 -13.38
N PRO A 96 7.98 2.89 -14.40
CA PRO A 96 6.80 2.02 -14.44
C PRO A 96 6.65 1.15 -13.19
N GLY A 97 7.77 0.64 -12.63
CA GLY A 97 7.76 -0.16 -11.41
C GLY A 97 7.28 0.63 -10.19
N GLU A 98 7.70 1.89 -10.05
CA GLU A 98 7.20 2.77 -8.99
C GLU A 98 5.68 2.97 -9.10
N LEU A 99 5.18 3.27 -10.31
CA LEU A 99 3.75 3.51 -10.51
C LEU A 99 2.91 2.25 -10.25
N ILE A 100 3.40 1.06 -10.59
CA ILE A 100 2.75 -0.21 -10.26
C ILE A 100 2.68 -0.39 -8.74
N GLU A 101 3.75 -0.11 -8.01
CA GLU A 101 3.75 -0.20 -6.54
C GLU A 101 2.76 0.80 -5.90
N ARG A 102 2.59 2.00 -6.47
CA ARG A 102 1.59 2.97 -6.01
C ARG A 102 0.15 2.53 -6.30
N VAL A 103 -0.10 2.00 -7.50
CA VAL A 103 -1.44 1.62 -7.94
C VAL A 103 -1.90 0.31 -7.29
N ASP A 104 -0.99 -0.67 -7.16
CA ASP A 104 -1.34 -1.99 -6.65
C ASP A 104 -0.90 -2.22 -5.20
N GLY A 105 0.38 -1.97 -4.89
CA GLY A 105 0.96 -2.21 -3.57
C GLY A 105 0.32 -1.32 -2.48
N ASP A 106 0.31 -0.01 -2.70
CA ASP A 106 -0.24 0.95 -1.72
C ASP A 106 -1.75 0.79 -1.53
N VAL A 107 -2.49 0.49 -2.60
CA VAL A 107 -3.94 0.21 -2.54
C VAL A 107 -4.24 -1.10 -1.81
N SER A 108 -3.41 -2.13 -1.99
CA SER A 108 -3.54 -3.40 -1.27
C SER A 108 -3.29 -3.22 0.24
N ASN A 109 -2.25 -2.46 0.61
CA ASN A 109 -1.99 -2.10 2.01
C ASN A 109 -3.17 -1.37 2.67
N LEU A 110 -3.89 -0.56 1.90
CA LEU A 110 -5.09 0.17 2.34
C LEU A 110 -6.30 -0.78 2.51
N THR A 111 -6.41 -1.82 1.67
CA THR A 111 -7.44 -2.87 1.77
C THR A 111 -7.37 -3.57 3.12
N GLU A 112 -6.18 -4.04 3.50
CA GLU A 112 -5.96 -4.79 4.73
C GLU A 112 -6.31 -3.95 5.96
N TYR A 113 -6.08 -2.63 5.87
CA TYR A 113 -6.41 -1.66 6.90
C TYR A 113 -7.91 -1.48 7.13
N PHE A 114 -8.68 -1.17 6.08
CA PHE A 114 -10.11 -0.91 6.23
C PHE A 114 -10.94 -2.16 6.46
N SER A 115 -10.48 -3.31 5.93
CA SER A 115 -11.19 -4.57 6.06
C SER A 115 -10.96 -5.19 7.44
N SER A 116 -9.70 -5.32 7.86
CA SER A 116 -9.37 -6.23 8.97
C SER A 116 -8.90 -5.49 10.22
N ILE A 117 -8.03 -4.49 10.06
CA ILE A 117 -7.27 -3.93 11.19
C ILE A 117 -8.13 -3.10 12.15
N ILE A 118 -8.92 -2.15 11.66
CA ILE A 118 -9.75 -1.29 12.55
C ILE A 118 -10.72 -2.14 13.37
N ILE A 119 -11.29 -3.14 12.73
CA ILE A 119 -12.28 -4.03 13.30
C ILE A 119 -11.67 -4.93 14.36
N GLN A 120 -10.52 -5.53 14.08
CA GLN A 120 -9.82 -6.37 15.04
C GLN A 120 -9.29 -5.54 16.20
N LEU A 121 -8.77 -4.34 15.95
CA LEU A 121 -8.27 -3.45 17.01
C LEU A 121 -9.40 -3.05 17.97
N LEU A 122 -10.50 -2.51 17.44
CA LEU A 122 -11.68 -2.14 18.23
C LEU A 122 -12.26 -3.36 18.94
N GLY A 123 -12.38 -4.49 18.25
CA GLY A 123 -12.93 -5.72 18.80
C GLY A 123 -12.09 -6.28 19.95
N ASN A 124 -10.76 -6.29 19.79
CA ASN A 124 -9.83 -6.75 20.81
C ASN A 124 -9.77 -5.78 22.00
N THR A 125 -9.81 -4.46 21.78
CA THR A 125 -9.91 -3.48 22.87
C THR A 125 -11.21 -3.66 23.66
N LEU A 126 -12.35 -3.83 22.97
CA LEU A 126 -13.64 -4.04 23.62
C LEU A 126 -13.70 -5.38 24.36
N LEU A 127 -13.13 -6.44 23.77
CA LEU A 127 -13.03 -7.75 24.39
C LEU A 127 -12.18 -7.68 25.67
N ALA A 128 -11.00 -7.05 25.62
CA ALA A 128 -10.14 -6.87 26.79
C ALA A 128 -10.84 -6.08 27.91
N LEU A 129 -11.51 -4.98 27.55
CA LEU A 129 -12.30 -4.17 28.49
C LEU A 129 -13.46 -4.99 29.09
N GLY A 130 -14.19 -5.74 28.27
CA GLY A 130 -15.27 -6.61 28.70
C GLY A 130 -14.80 -7.71 29.66
N ILE A 131 -13.65 -8.32 29.39
CA ILE A 131 -13.02 -9.30 30.27
C ILE A 131 -12.66 -8.66 31.62
N ILE A 132 -11.99 -7.50 31.62
CA ILE A 132 -11.60 -6.79 32.85
C ILE A 132 -12.85 -6.45 33.68
N LEU A 133 -13.91 -5.92 33.06
CA LEU A 133 -15.16 -5.60 33.74
C LEU A 133 -15.82 -6.84 34.35
N LEU A 134 -15.82 -7.98 33.65
CA LEU A 134 -16.34 -9.24 34.17
C LEU A 134 -15.50 -9.78 35.33
N LEU A 135 -14.18 -9.64 35.28
CA LEU A 135 -13.30 -9.99 36.39
C LEU A 135 -13.60 -9.13 37.62
N PHE A 136 -13.77 -7.81 37.47
CA PHE A 136 -14.16 -6.92 38.57
C PHE A 136 -15.52 -7.26 39.16
N ARG A 137 -16.48 -7.67 38.31
CA ARG A 137 -17.81 -8.10 38.74
C ARG A 137 -17.76 -9.38 39.56
N GLU A 138 -16.90 -10.34 39.20
CA GLU A 138 -16.77 -11.62 39.90
C GLU A 138 -15.92 -11.50 41.17
N ASP A 139 -14.75 -10.86 41.07
CA ASP A 139 -13.89 -10.54 42.21
C ASP A 139 -12.99 -9.33 41.90
N TRP A 140 -13.22 -8.22 42.60
CA TRP A 140 -12.45 -6.98 42.39
C TRP A 140 -10.93 -7.13 42.57
N ARG A 141 -10.46 -8.09 43.38
CA ARG A 141 -9.02 -8.33 43.58
C ARG A 141 -8.40 -9.00 42.38
N VAL A 142 -9.10 -9.96 41.77
CA VAL A 142 -8.68 -10.57 40.50
C VAL A 142 -8.82 -9.57 39.36
N GLY A 143 -9.86 -8.74 39.38
CA GLY A 143 -10.00 -7.59 38.48
C GLY A 143 -8.79 -6.65 38.51
N LEU A 144 -8.26 -6.33 39.70
CA LEU A 144 -7.03 -5.55 39.85
C LEU A 144 -5.80 -6.25 39.26
N ILE A 145 -5.67 -7.57 39.39
CA ILE A 145 -4.59 -8.34 38.77
C ILE A 145 -4.68 -8.26 37.25
N GLY A 146 -5.87 -8.47 36.68
CA GLY A 146 -6.11 -8.36 35.24
C GLY A 146 -5.83 -6.96 34.70
N LEU A 147 -6.26 -5.92 35.41
CA LEU A 147 -5.99 -4.52 35.05
C LEU A 147 -4.50 -4.19 35.17
N GLY A 148 -3.84 -4.64 36.23
CA GLY A 148 -2.40 -4.49 36.41
C GLY A 148 -1.63 -5.15 35.29
N TYR A 149 -1.94 -6.41 34.97
CA TYR A 149 -1.37 -7.13 33.83
C TYR A 149 -1.54 -6.35 32.52
N GLY A 150 -2.76 -5.90 32.22
CA GLY A 150 -3.04 -5.12 31.01
C GLY A 150 -2.23 -3.82 30.94
N LEU A 151 -2.13 -3.07 32.03
CA LEU A 151 -1.36 -1.82 32.09
C LEU A 151 0.15 -2.06 31.94
N PHE A 152 0.70 -3.09 32.59
CA PHE A 152 2.11 -3.45 32.47
C PHE A 152 2.46 -3.93 31.06
N VAL A 153 1.60 -4.75 30.44
CA VAL A 153 1.79 -5.17 29.04
C VAL A 153 1.70 -3.97 28.12
N PHE A 154 0.71 -3.09 28.28
CA PHE A 154 0.61 -1.87 27.47
C PHE A 154 1.85 -0.98 27.59
N LEU A 155 2.36 -0.77 28.81
CA LEU A 155 3.60 -0.03 29.03
C LEU A 155 4.79 -0.71 28.33
N LEU A 156 4.92 -2.03 28.49
CA LEU A 156 5.97 -2.82 27.84
C LEU A 156 5.89 -2.71 26.31
N LEU A 157 4.69 -2.74 25.73
CA LEU A 157 4.48 -2.55 24.30
C LEU A 157 4.94 -1.16 23.84
N ARG A 158 4.62 -0.10 24.59
CA ARG A 158 5.04 1.27 24.26
C ARG A 158 6.56 1.45 24.34
N LEU A 159 7.21 0.83 25.33
CA LEU A 159 8.67 0.84 25.40
C LEU A 159 9.26 0.04 24.24
N ALA A 160 8.74 -1.16 23.98
CA ALA A 160 9.19 -2.02 22.90
C ALA A 160 9.07 -1.33 21.55
N GLU A 161 7.97 -0.60 21.27
CA GLU A 161 7.82 0.17 20.04
C GLU A 161 9.00 1.13 19.84
N LYS A 162 9.37 1.89 20.87
CA LYS A 162 10.50 2.84 20.78
C LYS A 162 11.86 2.16 20.56
N TYR A 163 12.12 1.04 21.23
CA TYR A 163 13.44 0.37 21.19
C TYR A 163 13.58 -0.64 20.04
N VAL A 164 12.58 -1.48 19.84
CA VAL A 164 12.56 -2.53 18.80
C VAL A 164 12.51 -1.92 17.41
N MET A 165 11.72 -0.85 17.20
CA MET A 165 11.65 -0.18 15.88
C MET A 165 12.98 0.45 15.48
N ARG A 166 13.80 0.90 16.43
CA ARG A 166 15.16 1.38 16.14
C ARG A 166 16.03 0.29 15.53
N PHE A 167 16.03 -0.92 16.10
CA PHE A 167 16.82 -2.03 15.57
C PHE A 167 16.28 -2.52 14.22
N TRP A 168 14.95 -2.54 14.03
CA TRP A 168 14.36 -2.84 12.72
C TRP A 168 14.68 -1.77 11.67
N GLY A 169 14.88 -0.51 12.08
CA GLY A 169 15.43 0.53 11.22
C GLY A 169 16.84 0.21 10.70
N GLU A 170 17.74 -0.24 11.58
CA GLU A 170 19.11 -0.67 11.18
C GLU A 170 19.08 -1.87 10.23
N VAL A 171 18.17 -2.82 10.44
CA VAL A 171 17.97 -3.96 9.53
C VAL A 171 17.52 -3.48 8.15
N ARG A 172 16.53 -2.59 8.10
CA ARG A 172 16.00 -2.05 6.84
C ARG A 172 17.06 -1.28 6.07
N GLN A 173 17.87 -0.48 6.76
CA GLN A 173 19.00 0.23 6.16
C GLN A 173 20.04 -0.74 5.59
N GLY A 174 20.41 -1.80 6.33
CA GLY A 174 21.34 -2.82 5.84
C GLY A 174 20.85 -3.54 4.58
N PHE A 175 19.55 -3.83 4.49
CA PHE A 175 18.95 -4.37 3.26
C PHE A 175 18.93 -3.37 2.11
N ALA A 176 18.65 -2.09 2.37
CA ALA A 176 18.71 -1.06 1.32
C ALA A 176 20.12 -0.94 0.73
N GLU A 177 21.16 -0.93 1.57
CA GLU A 177 22.56 -0.92 1.13
C GLU A 177 22.94 -2.19 0.37
N LEU A 178 22.47 -3.36 0.83
CA LEU A 178 22.69 -4.64 0.16
C LEU A 178 22.04 -4.69 -1.22
N TYR A 179 20.78 -4.26 -1.34
CA TYR A 179 20.07 -4.27 -2.61
C TYR A 179 20.61 -3.21 -3.57
N GLY A 180 20.92 -2.00 -3.09
CA GLY A 180 21.59 -0.99 -3.90
C GLY A 180 22.95 -1.47 -4.42
N PHE A 181 23.73 -2.17 -3.57
CA PHE A 181 24.97 -2.82 -4.01
C PHE A 181 24.72 -3.88 -5.09
N MET A 182 23.68 -4.70 -4.96
CA MET A 182 23.36 -5.71 -5.98
C MET A 182 22.88 -5.09 -7.29
N GLU A 183 22.03 -4.06 -7.22
CA GLU A 183 21.48 -3.36 -8.37
C GLU A 183 22.59 -2.69 -9.21
N GLU A 184 23.51 -1.96 -8.57
CA GLU A 184 24.67 -1.34 -9.25
C GLU A 184 25.51 -2.41 -9.99
N ARG A 185 25.71 -3.58 -9.38
CA ARG A 185 26.53 -4.66 -9.97
C ARG A 185 25.79 -5.47 -11.02
N MET A 186 24.47 -5.60 -10.94
CA MET A 186 23.69 -6.21 -12.01
C MET A 186 23.59 -5.29 -13.23
N GLY A 187 23.48 -3.98 -13.02
CA GLY A 187 23.54 -2.98 -14.10
C GLY A 187 24.90 -2.94 -14.79
N GLY A 188 26.00 -3.07 -14.04
CA GLY A 188 27.37 -3.11 -14.56
C GLY A 188 27.92 -4.52 -14.84
N LEU A 189 27.06 -5.53 -15.01
CA LEU A 189 27.50 -6.93 -15.06
C LEU A 189 28.44 -7.21 -16.25
N GLU A 190 28.20 -6.57 -17.39
CA GLU A 190 29.06 -6.69 -18.58
C GLU A 190 30.48 -6.22 -18.28
N ASP A 191 30.63 -5.03 -17.69
CA ASP A 191 31.93 -4.47 -17.30
C ASP A 191 32.63 -5.34 -16.24
N ILE A 192 31.87 -5.84 -15.27
CA ILE A 192 32.40 -6.72 -14.22
C ILE A 192 32.97 -8.00 -14.82
N ARG A 193 32.23 -8.66 -15.72
CA ARG A 193 32.66 -9.90 -16.37
C ARG A 193 33.82 -9.64 -17.33
N ALA A 194 33.77 -8.55 -18.09
CA ALA A 194 34.84 -8.18 -19.01
C ALA A 194 36.18 -7.96 -18.29
N ASN A 195 36.15 -7.46 -17.04
CA ASN A 195 37.33 -7.20 -16.24
C ASN A 195 37.68 -8.29 -15.21
N GLY A 196 36.92 -9.40 -15.13
CA GLY A 196 37.15 -10.47 -14.14
C GLY A 196 36.95 -10.02 -12.68
N GLY A 197 36.02 -9.09 -12.44
CA GLY A 197 35.80 -8.43 -11.16
C GLY A 197 35.02 -9.25 -10.12
N GLU A 198 34.70 -10.53 -10.35
CA GLU A 198 33.82 -11.32 -9.49
C GLU A 198 34.35 -11.46 -8.06
N SER A 199 35.67 -11.67 -7.92
CA SER A 199 36.30 -11.83 -6.60
C SER A 199 36.21 -10.56 -5.75
N TYR A 200 36.32 -9.38 -6.37
CA TYR A 200 36.16 -8.09 -5.70
C TYR A 200 34.74 -7.91 -5.15
N ILE A 201 33.74 -8.30 -5.94
CA ILE A 201 32.33 -8.21 -5.56
C ILE A 201 32.04 -9.12 -4.38
N MET A 202 32.48 -10.38 -4.44
CA MET A 202 32.26 -11.34 -3.34
C MET A 202 32.98 -10.88 -2.05
N ALA A 203 34.19 -10.32 -2.17
CA ALA A 203 34.91 -9.76 -1.04
C ALA A 203 34.16 -8.58 -0.37
N ARG A 204 33.38 -7.79 -1.13
CA ARG A 204 32.59 -6.67 -0.60
C ARG A 204 31.19 -7.07 -0.13
N LEU A 205 30.59 -8.07 -0.77
CA LEU A 205 29.28 -8.61 -0.43
C LEU A 205 29.27 -9.28 0.95
N HIS A 206 30.30 -10.07 1.28
CA HIS A 206 30.34 -10.79 2.55
C HIS A 206 30.29 -9.87 3.79
N PRO A 207 31.07 -8.76 3.88
CA PRO A 207 30.93 -7.78 4.94
C PRO A 207 29.53 -7.17 5.06
N LEU A 208 28.90 -6.80 3.93
CA LEU A 208 27.54 -6.25 3.88
C LEU A 208 26.51 -7.25 4.44
N LEU A 209 26.59 -8.51 3.99
CA LEU A 209 25.75 -9.58 4.51
C LEU A 209 25.95 -9.80 6.01
N ARG A 210 27.21 -9.79 6.49
CA ARG A 210 27.52 -9.95 7.92
C ARG A 210 26.99 -8.78 8.77
N ALA A 211 27.13 -7.54 8.29
CA ALA A 211 26.61 -6.36 8.97
C ALA A 211 25.08 -6.43 9.09
N THR A 212 24.40 -6.71 7.98
CA THR A 212 22.94 -6.88 7.92
C THR A 212 22.46 -8.02 8.83
N TYR A 213 23.16 -9.16 8.81
CA TYR A 213 22.85 -10.29 9.67
C TYR A 213 23.00 -9.97 11.16
N ARG A 214 24.05 -9.24 11.56
CA ARG A 214 24.23 -8.80 12.96
C ARG A 214 23.16 -7.81 13.41
N ALA A 215 22.77 -6.88 12.53
CA ALA A 215 21.63 -5.99 12.79
C ALA A 215 20.35 -6.82 13.00
N ARG A 216 20.12 -7.82 12.15
CA ARG A 216 18.95 -8.71 12.24
C ARG A 216 18.91 -9.50 13.53
N ILE A 217 20.01 -10.11 13.95
CA ILE A 217 20.07 -10.81 15.25
C ILE A 217 19.71 -9.86 16.38
N ARG A 218 20.28 -8.64 16.42
CA ARG A 218 19.97 -7.67 17.48
C ARG A 218 18.48 -7.28 17.50
N ALA A 219 17.87 -7.09 16.33
CA ALA A 219 16.43 -6.83 16.22
C ALA A 219 15.57 -8.01 16.71
N GLU A 220 15.89 -9.22 16.27
CA GLU A 220 15.19 -10.46 16.65
C GLU A 220 15.31 -10.77 18.15
N VAL A 221 16.51 -10.62 18.72
CA VAL A 221 16.73 -10.80 20.16
C VAL A 221 15.95 -9.76 20.95
N SER A 222 15.93 -8.49 20.52
CA SER A 222 15.16 -7.44 21.20
C SER A 222 13.65 -7.71 21.16
N GLY A 223 13.13 -8.19 20.02
CA GLY A 223 11.75 -8.63 19.88
C GLY A 223 11.43 -9.85 20.75
N SER A 224 12.33 -10.84 20.77
CA SER A 224 12.21 -12.06 21.58
C SER A 224 12.18 -11.76 23.08
N VAL A 225 13.07 -10.88 23.56
CA VAL A 225 13.10 -10.43 24.96
C VAL A 225 11.78 -9.76 25.33
N THR A 226 11.25 -8.90 24.45
CA THR A 226 9.94 -8.26 24.65
C THR A 226 8.83 -9.30 24.80
N PHE A 227 8.80 -10.31 23.92
CA PHE A 227 7.81 -11.39 23.98
C PHE A 227 7.93 -12.21 25.27
N VAL A 228 9.15 -12.61 25.65
CA VAL A 228 9.41 -13.41 26.86
C VAL A 228 8.98 -12.65 28.12
N ILE A 229 9.30 -11.37 28.25
CA ILE A 229 8.87 -10.56 29.41
C ILE A 229 7.34 -10.46 29.45
N GLY A 230 6.68 -10.22 28.30
CA GLY A 230 5.21 -10.22 28.22
C GLY A 230 4.59 -11.54 28.64
N TYR A 231 5.17 -12.66 28.20
CA TYR A 231 4.71 -14.00 28.59
C TYR A 231 4.95 -14.30 30.07
N LEU A 232 6.08 -13.86 30.65
CA LEU A 232 6.33 -13.96 32.09
C LEU A 232 5.30 -13.18 32.91
N LEU A 233 4.94 -11.95 32.48
CA LEU A 233 3.88 -11.18 33.12
C LEU A 233 2.53 -11.90 33.05
N TYR A 234 2.24 -12.57 31.92
CA TYR A 234 1.04 -13.39 31.77
C TYR A 234 1.02 -14.56 32.75
N VAL A 235 2.11 -15.34 32.83
CA VAL A 235 2.23 -16.47 33.75
C VAL A 235 2.11 -16.02 35.21
N LEU A 236 2.75 -14.90 35.58
CA LEU A 236 2.63 -14.33 36.93
C LEU A 236 1.20 -13.89 37.26
N SER A 237 0.51 -13.25 36.32
CA SER A 237 -0.90 -12.86 36.45
C SER A 237 -1.81 -14.09 36.63
N LEU A 238 -1.57 -15.14 35.84
CA LEU A 238 -2.31 -16.39 35.93
C LEU A 238 -2.07 -17.10 37.28
N LEU A 239 -0.82 -17.18 37.73
CA LEU A 239 -0.46 -17.76 39.02
C LEU A 239 -1.07 -16.99 40.19
N ALA A 240 -1.01 -15.65 40.17
CA ALA A 240 -1.62 -14.81 41.20
C ALA A 240 -3.15 -15.00 41.25
N THR A 241 -3.79 -15.09 40.08
CA THR A 241 -5.22 -15.35 39.95
C THR A 241 -5.60 -16.73 40.48
N LEU A 242 -4.84 -17.77 40.12
CA LEU A 242 -5.07 -19.13 40.59
C LEU A 242 -4.88 -19.22 42.12
N ALA A 243 -3.82 -18.61 42.66
CA ALA A 243 -3.54 -18.63 44.09
C ALA A 243 -4.66 -17.95 44.91
N LEU A 244 -5.07 -16.74 44.51
CA LEU A 244 -6.16 -16.03 45.19
C LEU A 244 -7.51 -16.73 45.02
N GLY A 245 -7.78 -17.24 43.82
CA GLY A 245 -8.98 -18.01 43.54
C GLY A 245 -9.05 -19.30 44.36
N ALA A 246 -7.94 -20.02 44.50
CA ALA A 246 -7.86 -21.24 45.30
C ALA A 246 -8.05 -20.98 46.80
N LEU A 247 -7.44 -19.91 47.34
CA LEU A 247 -7.65 -19.50 48.74
C LEU A 247 -9.13 -19.19 49.02
N ARG A 248 -9.78 -18.50 48.09
CA ARG A 248 -11.21 -18.14 48.18
C ARG A 248 -12.13 -19.34 48.02
N PHE A 249 -11.77 -20.29 47.16
CA PHE A 249 -12.47 -21.57 47.03
C PHE A 249 -12.39 -22.38 48.33
N GLN A 250 -11.21 -22.46 48.96
CA GLN A 250 -11.05 -23.12 50.27
C GLN A 250 -11.86 -22.45 51.38
N GLN A 251 -12.04 -21.14 51.31
CA GLN A 251 -12.91 -20.37 52.23
C GLN A 251 -14.41 -20.55 51.94
N GLY A 252 -14.80 -21.29 50.91
CA GLY A 252 -16.19 -21.48 50.51
C GLY A 252 -16.85 -20.25 49.87
N LEU A 253 -16.06 -19.24 49.48
CA LEU A 253 -16.54 -17.98 48.88
C LEU A 253 -16.72 -18.06 47.35
N LEU A 254 -16.07 -19.02 46.70
CA LEU A 254 -16.14 -19.26 45.26
C LEU A 254 -16.47 -20.72 44.97
N THR A 255 -17.18 -20.95 43.87
CA THR A 255 -17.36 -22.30 43.30
C THR A 255 -16.19 -22.68 42.40
N ILE A 256 -16.08 -23.96 42.02
CA ILE A 256 -15.04 -24.37 41.09
C ILE A 256 -15.24 -23.76 39.70
N GLY A 257 -16.50 -23.53 39.28
CA GLY A 257 -16.82 -22.86 38.04
C GLY A 257 -16.40 -21.39 38.05
N SER A 258 -16.54 -20.67 39.17
CA SER A 258 -15.99 -19.33 39.33
C SER A 258 -14.47 -19.31 39.24
N LEU A 259 -13.79 -20.27 39.88
CA LEU A 259 -12.33 -20.40 39.79
C LEU A 259 -11.85 -20.62 38.34
N PHE A 260 -12.53 -21.52 37.61
CA PHE A 260 -12.30 -21.74 36.18
C PHE A 260 -12.51 -20.45 35.38
N LEU A 261 -13.62 -19.75 35.60
CA LEU A 261 -13.98 -18.55 34.87
C LEU A 261 -12.94 -17.43 35.05
N LEU A 262 -12.46 -17.23 36.28
CA LEU A 262 -11.42 -16.24 36.60
C LEU A 262 -10.10 -16.57 35.88
N THR A 263 -9.64 -17.82 35.97
CA THR A 263 -8.39 -18.24 35.30
C THR A 263 -8.52 -18.24 33.78
N TYR A 264 -9.67 -18.65 33.24
CA TYR A 264 -9.93 -18.62 31.80
C TYR A 264 -9.91 -17.20 31.24
N TYR A 265 -10.56 -16.25 31.92
CA TYR A 265 -10.61 -14.86 31.47
C TYR A 265 -9.26 -14.16 31.54
N VAL A 266 -8.48 -14.37 32.61
CA VAL A 266 -7.09 -13.88 32.66
C VAL A 266 -6.25 -14.52 31.55
N GLY A 267 -6.48 -15.81 31.26
CA GLY A 267 -5.98 -16.52 30.08
C GLY A 267 -6.23 -15.79 28.77
N GLN A 268 -7.49 -15.40 28.54
CA GLN A 268 -7.93 -14.73 27.31
C GLN A 268 -7.40 -13.31 27.14
N LEU A 269 -6.95 -12.64 28.20
CA LEU A 269 -6.39 -11.28 28.08
C LEU A 269 -5.08 -11.25 27.26
N GLU A 270 -4.35 -12.36 27.14
CA GLU A 270 -3.09 -12.40 26.38
C GLU A 270 -3.28 -12.10 24.89
N ARG A 271 -4.33 -12.66 24.27
CA ARG A 271 -4.56 -12.56 22.83
C ARG A 271 -4.85 -11.12 22.36
N PRO A 272 -5.79 -10.36 22.96
CA PRO A 272 -6.02 -8.98 22.58
C PRO A 272 -4.75 -8.12 22.60
N PHE A 273 -3.92 -8.24 23.63
CA PHE A 273 -2.70 -7.45 23.73
C PHE A 273 -1.66 -7.85 22.68
N SER A 274 -1.55 -9.13 22.34
CA SER A 274 -0.61 -9.59 21.32
C SER A 274 -1.04 -9.20 19.90
N GLU A 275 -2.34 -9.18 19.61
CA GLU A 275 -2.87 -8.70 18.32
C GLU A 275 -2.78 -7.17 18.19
N ILE A 276 -3.11 -6.41 19.24
CA ILE A 276 -2.95 -4.93 19.24
C ILE A 276 -1.52 -4.54 18.86
N ARG A 277 -0.51 -5.26 19.37
CA ARG A 277 0.91 -5.03 19.01
C ARG A 277 1.17 -5.26 17.53
N ARG A 278 0.63 -6.32 16.93
CA ARG A 278 0.89 -6.65 15.51
C ARG A 278 0.34 -5.55 14.60
N HIS A 279 -0.90 -5.13 14.86
CA HIS A 279 -1.60 -4.16 14.01
C HIS A 279 -1.11 -2.71 14.14
N LEU A 280 -0.41 -2.36 15.23
CA LEU A 280 0.18 -1.03 15.41
C LEU A 280 1.23 -0.69 14.33
N VAL A 281 1.98 -1.69 13.86
CA VAL A 281 2.98 -1.49 12.79
C VAL A 281 2.29 -1.27 11.43
N ASP A 282 1.20 -1.98 11.18
CA ASP A 282 0.47 -1.91 9.92
C ASP A 282 -0.26 -0.56 9.76
N LEU A 283 -0.72 0.02 10.87
CA LEU A 283 -1.28 1.37 10.93
C LEU A 283 -0.35 2.43 10.31
N GLN A 284 0.95 2.37 10.61
CA GLN A 284 1.92 3.33 10.07
C GLN A 284 2.11 3.15 8.56
N ARG A 285 2.08 1.90 8.07
CA ARG A 285 2.17 1.61 6.62
C ARG A 285 0.93 2.07 5.88
N ALA A 286 -0.25 1.86 6.44
CA ALA A 286 -1.51 2.33 5.89
C ALA A 286 -1.50 3.87 5.77
N TYR A 287 -1.07 4.59 6.82
CA TYR A 287 -0.94 6.05 6.79
C TYR A 287 0.01 6.54 5.68
N ALA A 288 1.18 5.93 5.55
CA ALA A 288 2.12 6.27 4.47
C ALA A 288 1.55 5.98 3.08
N SER A 289 0.76 4.90 2.92
CA SER A 289 0.11 4.55 1.66
C SER A 289 -1.03 5.52 1.31
N ILE A 290 -1.84 5.93 2.30
CA ILE A 290 -2.88 6.95 2.13
C ILE A 290 -2.28 8.27 1.64
N ASN A 291 -1.21 8.75 2.27
CA ASN A 291 -0.57 10.00 1.85
C ASN A 291 -0.06 9.91 0.41
N ARG A 292 0.60 8.81 0.06
CA ARG A 292 1.13 8.58 -1.30
C ARG A 292 0.03 8.50 -2.37
N ILE A 293 -1.08 7.82 -2.07
CA ILE A 293 -2.25 7.76 -2.97
C ILE A 293 -2.89 9.15 -3.11
N THR A 294 -3.03 9.88 -2.00
CA THR A 294 -3.64 11.21 -1.99
C THR A 294 -2.78 12.23 -2.73
N GLU A 295 -1.47 12.20 -2.52
CA GLU A 295 -0.49 12.98 -3.27
C GLU A 295 -0.61 12.69 -4.77
N LEU A 296 -0.68 11.41 -5.16
CA LEU A 296 -0.81 11.01 -6.55
C LEU A 296 -2.11 11.53 -7.19
N PHE A 297 -3.26 11.40 -6.51
CA PHE A 297 -4.54 11.96 -7.00
C PHE A 297 -4.55 13.50 -7.10
N HIS A 298 -3.72 14.19 -6.32
CA HIS A 298 -3.60 15.65 -6.39
C HIS A 298 -2.74 16.13 -7.56
N ILE A 299 -1.97 15.25 -8.20
CA ILE A 299 -1.21 15.60 -9.40
C ILE A 299 -2.20 15.87 -10.52
N GLN A 300 -2.12 17.07 -11.09
CA GLN A 300 -2.91 17.43 -12.27
C GLN A 300 -2.03 17.40 -13.52
N PRO A 301 -2.57 16.98 -14.67
CA PRO A 301 -1.84 17.09 -15.94
C PRO A 301 -1.44 18.53 -16.20
N HIS A 302 -0.16 18.76 -16.56
CA HIS A 302 0.32 20.11 -16.91
C HIS A 302 -0.30 20.62 -18.22
N VAL A 303 -0.55 19.70 -19.16
CA VAL A 303 -1.20 20.01 -20.43
C VAL A 303 -2.71 20.04 -20.20
N GLN A 304 -3.24 21.23 -19.93
CA GLN A 304 -4.68 21.44 -19.76
C GLN A 304 -5.35 21.74 -21.10
N GLU A 305 -6.56 21.21 -21.29
CA GLU A 305 -7.35 21.49 -22.48
C GLU A 305 -8.13 22.81 -22.33
N GLN A 306 -7.90 23.74 -23.27
CA GLN A 306 -8.69 24.96 -23.41
C GLN A 306 -9.28 24.99 -24.82
N ILE A 307 -10.38 24.25 -24.99
CA ILE A 307 -11.03 24.10 -26.29
C ILE A 307 -11.71 25.42 -26.67
N THR A 308 -11.06 26.16 -27.55
CA THR A 308 -11.53 27.45 -28.06
C THR A 308 -11.54 27.49 -29.58
N ALA A 309 -10.89 26.52 -30.23
CA ALA A 309 -10.80 26.42 -31.69
C ALA A 309 -11.22 25.03 -32.19
N VAL A 310 -11.73 24.98 -33.41
CA VAL A 310 -12.20 23.76 -34.07
C VAL A 310 -11.07 23.17 -34.89
N ALA A 311 -10.82 21.86 -34.75
CA ALA A 311 -9.78 21.17 -35.50
C ALA A 311 -9.97 21.32 -37.03
N PRO A 312 -8.86 21.45 -37.78
CA PRO A 312 -8.90 21.58 -39.23
C PRO A 312 -9.52 20.34 -39.89
N ARG A 313 -10.31 20.52 -40.95
CA ARG A 313 -11.02 19.42 -41.64
C ARG A 313 -10.20 18.75 -42.75
N THR A 314 -9.10 19.36 -43.14
CA THR A 314 -8.22 18.94 -44.24
C THR A 314 -6.78 18.90 -43.75
N ALA A 315 -5.85 18.39 -44.58
CA ALA A 315 -4.43 18.38 -44.26
C ALA A 315 -3.96 19.82 -43.90
N PRO A 316 -3.58 20.08 -42.63
CA PRO A 316 -3.30 21.43 -42.19
C PRO A 316 -1.88 21.87 -42.54
N THR A 317 -1.70 23.17 -42.71
CA THR A 317 -0.39 23.81 -42.71
C THR A 317 0.12 23.90 -41.28
N VAL A 318 1.35 23.43 -41.02
CA VAL A 318 1.98 23.46 -39.69
C VAL A 318 2.95 24.65 -39.63
N SER A 319 2.86 25.49 -38.60
CA SER A 319 3.83 26.57 -38.37
C SER A 319 4.36 26.56 -36.96
N PHE A 320 5.69 26.67 -36.82
CA PHE A 320 6.37 26.96 -35.57
C PHE A 320 6.72 28.44 -35.58
N ASN A 321 6.26 29.18 -34.57
CA ASN A 321 6.46 30.63 -34.45
C ASN A 321 7.24 30.94 -33.19
N HIS A 322 8.53 31.26 -33.33
CA HIS A 322 9.43 31.64 -32.23
C HIS A 322 9.44 30.64 -31.06
N VAL A 323 9.45 29.34 -31.36
CA VAL A 323 9.29 28.28 -30.35
C VAL A 323 10.58 28.09 -29.54
N SER A 324 10.47 28.23 -28.22
CA SER A 324 11.52 27.84 -27.26
C SER A 324 10.98 26.80 -26.28
N PHE A 325 11.80 25.81 -25.93
CA PHE A 325 11.38 24.71 -25.04
C PHE A 325 12.56 24.06 -24.30
N ALA A 326 12.34 23.74 -23.02
CA ALA A 326 13.23 22.93 -22.19
C ALA A 326 12.46 21.81 -21.44
N TYR A 327 13.08 20.65 -21.30
CA TYR A 327 12.55 19.54 -20.50
C TYR A 327 12.68 19.88 -19.00
N LYS A 328 11.54 20.08 -18.33
CA LYS A 328 11.48 20.37 -16.87
C LYS A 328 11.63 19.11 -16.02
N ASP A 329 11.38 17.95 -16.61
CA ASP A 329 11.44 16.60 -16.01
C ASP A 329 12.87 16.06 -15.82
N GLN A 330 13.89 16.68 -16.43
CA GLN A 330 15.30 16.29 -16.22
C GLN A 330 15.91 16.84 -14.92
N LEU A 331 15.16 17.64 -14.15
CA LEU A 331 15.59 18.21 -12.87
C LEU A 331 15.75 17.17 -11.74
N SER A 332 15.29 15.92 -11.92
CA SER A 332 15.27 14.88 -10.86
C SER A 332 16.32 13.77 -11.00
N VAL A 333 17.21 13.80 -12.00
CA VAL A 333 18.12 12.67 -12.29
C VAL A 333 19.43 12.65 -11.45
N ASN A 334 19.63 13.59 -10.53
CA ASN A 334 20.72 13.53 -9.54
C ASN A 334 20.24 13.21 -8.12
N GLY A 335 19.31 12.26 -7.99
CA GLY A 335 19.40 11.08 -7.09
C GLY A 335 19.70 11.19 -5.59
N ASN A 336 20.01 12.36 -5.04
CA ASN A 336 20.11 12.56 -3.59
C ASN A 336 18.92 13.39 -3.15
N GLN A 337 17.79 12.73 -2.90
CA GLN A 337 16.91 13.18 -1.82
C GLN A 337 17.75 13.11 -0.54
N LEU A 338 18.36 14.25 -0.17
CA LEU A 338 18.93 14.45 1.13
C LEU A 338 17.79 14.37 2.14
N SER A 339 17.61 13.17 2.70
CA SER A 339 16.96 12.95 3.98
C SER A 339 17.52 13.99 4.96
N VAL A 340 16.67 14.94 5.32
CA VAL A 340 16.96 15.92 6.36
C VAL A 340 17.04 15.17 7.69
N THR A 341 18.25 14.74 8.05
CA THR A 341 18.58 14.27 9.40
C THR A 341 19.83 15.01 9.89
N ASN A 342 19.56 16.05 10.67
CA ASN A 342 20.33 16.68 11.75
C ASN A 342 21.84 16.99 11.61
N ASN A 343 22.10 18.28 11.87
CA ASN A 343 23.26 18.86 12.55
C ASN A 343 24.65 18.68 11.92
N GLN A 344 25.07 19.66 11.11
CA GLN A 344 26.19 20.56 11.42
C GLN A 344 26.40 21.61 10.30
N SER A 345 26.42 22.88 10.71
CA SER A 345 26.93 24.08 10.00
C SER A 345 26.13 24.63 8.79
N PRO A 346 25.87 25.95 8.72
CA PRO A 346 25.13 26.56 7.62
C PRO A 346 26.04 26.75 6.41
N ILE A 347 25.89 25.91 5.39
CA ILE A 347 26.45 26.21 4.07
C ILE A 347 25.46 27.14 3.38
N THR A 348 25.65 28.45 3.56
CA THR A 348 25.07 29.48 2.69
C THR A 348 25.67 29.35 1.30
N ASN A 349 25.03 28.54 0.45
CA ASN A 349 25.08 28.64 -1.02
C ASN A 349 23.90 27.83 -1.58
N LEU A 350 22.69 28.32 -1.35
CA LEU A 350 21.55 27.98 -2.21
C LEU A 350 21.77 28.73 -3.54
N GLN A 351 22.60 28.16 -4.40
CA GLN A 351 22.53 28.49 -5.82
C GLN A 351 21.17 28.03 -6.31
N SER A 352 20.37 28.99 -6.76
CA SER A 352 19.16 28.77 -7.55
C SER A 352 19.41 27.69 -8.61
N PRO A 353 18.44 26.83 -8.93
CA PRO A 353 18.63 25.82 -9.97
C PRO A 353 19.05 26.54 -11.26
N THR A 354 20.22 26.20 -11.80
CA THR A 354 20.65 26.73 -13.08
C THR A 354 19.62 26.27 -14.13
N PRO A 355 18.96 27.18 -14.87
CA PRO A 355 18.05 26.74 -15.90
C PRO A 355 18.87 26.00 -16.96
N HIS A 356 18.55 24.73 -17.19
CA HIS A 356 19.15 23.97 -18.28
C HIS A 356 19.02 24.74 -19.60
N SER A 357 20.02 24.60 -20.48
CA SER A 357 20.00 25.20 -21.81
C SER A 357 18.76 24.73 -22.58
N PRO A 358 17.97 25.64 -23.19
CA PRO A 358 16.78 25.25 -23.94
C PRO A 358 17.15 24.31 -25.08
N VAL A 359 16.37 23.22 -25.24
CA VAL A 359 16.54 22.22 -26.30
C VAL A 359 16.18 22.84 -27.66
N LEU A 360 15.16 23.68 -27.68
CA LEU A 360 14.77 24.51 -28.83
C LEU A 360 14.85 25.97 -28.41
N GLN A 361 15.40 26.81 -29.28
CA GLN A 361 15.59 28.24 -29.04
C GLN A 361 15.09 29.02 -30.25
N ASN A 362 14.01 29.78 -30.07
CA ASN A 362 13.46 30.68 -31.07
C ASN A 362 13.26 30.05 -32.47
N LEU A 363 12.75 28.82 -32.52
CA LEU A 363 12.59 28.07 -33.76
C LEU A 363 11.39 28.61 -34.56
N THR A 364 11.62 28.98 -35.83
CA THR A 364 10.56 29.45 -36.73
C THR A 364 10.63 28.78 -38.10
N PHE A 365 9.56 28.12 -38.52
CA PHE A 365 9.40 27.58 -39.88
C PHE A 365 7.93 27.27 -40.19
N GLN A 366 7.61 27.09 -41.47
CA GLN A 366 6.28 26.71 -41.93
C GLN A 366 6.36 25.52 -42.90
N LEU A 367 5.46 24.55 -42.72
CA LEU A 367 5.28 23.38 -43.57
C LEU A 367 3.88 23.40 -44.17
N HIS A 368 3.80 23.66 -45.48
CA HIS A 368 2.52 23.67 -46.21
C HIS A 368 1.93 22.27 -46.36
N ALA A 369 0.60 22.19 -46.44
CA ALA A 369 -0.14 20.96 -46.68
C ALA A 369 0.40 20.20 -47.91
N GLY A 370 0.51 18.87 -47.79
CA GLY A 370 0.99 17.98 -48.86
C GLY A 370 2.49 18.05 -49.16
N ARG A 371 3.28 18.80 -48.38
CA ARG A 371 4.74 18.86 -48.51
C ARG A 371 5.43 17.96 -47.49
N VAL A 372 6.61 17.47 -47.88
CA VAL A 372 7.49 16.66 -47.03
C VAL A 372 8.65 17.53 -46.55
N LEU A 373 8.92 17.52 -45.24
CA LEU A 373 10.04 18.21 -44.62
C LEU A 373 11.03 17.20 -44.03
N GLY A 374 12.26 17.20 -44.56
CA GLY A 374 13.37 16.44 -43.96
C GLY A 374 14.08 17.25 -42.88
N LEU A 375 14.18 16.69 -41.66
CA LEU A 375 14.89 17.32 -40.54
C LEU A 375 16.27 16.68 -40.35
N LEU A 376 17.33 17.46 -40.55
CA LEU A 376 18.73 17.03 -40.43
C LEU A 376 19.40 17.71 -39.23
N GLY A 377 20.24 16.98 -38.52
CA GLY A 377 21.02 17.52 -37.40
C GLY A 377 21.69 16.45 -36.57
N ARG A 378 22.66 16.82 -35.74
CA ARG A 378 23.38 15.91 -34.83
C ARG A 378 22.43 15.27 -33.80
N THR A 379 22.81 14.11 -33.24
CA THR A 379 22.09 13.52 -32.10
C THR A 379 21.97 14.56 -30.96
N GLY A 380 20.79 14.66 -30.34
CA GLY A 380 20.51 15.67 -29.31
C GLY A 380 20.09 17.06 -29.81
N SER A 381 20.04 17.31 -31.13
CA SER A 381 19.66 18.61 -31.69
C SER A 381 18.16 19.00 -31.57
N GLY A 382 17.36 18.27 -30.80
CA GLY A 382 15.93 18.57 -30.61
C GLY A 382 14.95 18.03 -31.67
N LYS A 383 15.40 17.23 -32.66
CA LYS A 383 14.53 16.67 -33.72
C LYS A 383 13.30 15.93 -33.17
N THR A 384 13.51 14.97 -32.27
CA THR A 384 12.43 14.21 -31.62
C THR A 384 11.61 15.09 -30.67
N THR A 385 12.17 16.18 -30.14
CA THR A 385 11.43 17.13 -29.31
C THR A 385 10.39 17.87 -30.14
N MET A 386 10.71 18.25 -31.39
CA MET A 386 9.75 18.89 -32.28
C MET A 386 8.52 18.02 -32.56
N THR A 387 8.72 16.71 -32.80
CA THR A 387 7.59 15.79 -33.05
C THR A 387 6.72 15.60 -31.80
N ARG A 388 7.34 15.51 -30.61
CA ARG A 388 6.65 15.44 -29.32
C ARG A 388 5.82 16.70 -29.02
N LEU A 389 6.35 17.88 -29.34
CA LEU A 389 5.63 19.14 -29.18
C LEU A 389 4.47 19.27 -30.19
N LEU A 390 4.66 18.84 -31.43
CA LEU A 390 3.59 18.84 -32.45
C LEU A 390 2.43 17.92 -32.07
N PHE A 391 2.72 16.75 -31.52
CA PHE A 391 1.71 15.83 -30.98
C PHE A 391 1.16 16.25 -29.60
N ARG A 392 1.64 17.39 -29.09
CA ARG A 392 1.30 17.98 -27.79
C ARG A 392 1.41 16.98 -26.63
N LEU A 393 2.54 16.28 -26.58
CA LEU A 393 2.99 15.54 -25.40
C LEU A 393 3.59 16.48 -24.34
N TYR A 394 4.04 17.65 -24.78
CA TYR A 394 4.51 18.76 -23.97
C TYR A 394 3.97 20.05 -24.60
N ASP A 395 3.73 21.08 -23.78
CA ASP A 395 3.50 22.44 -24.25
C ASP A 395 4.82 23.21 -24.35
N VAL A 396 4.88 24.19 -25.24
CA VAL A 396 6.05 25.07 -25.42
C VAL A 396 6.19 26.06 -24.27
N ASP A 397 7.43 26.46 -23.94
CA ASP A 397 7.66 27.50 -22.91
C ASP A 397 7.43 28.90 -23.48
N GLU A 398 7.88 29.14 -24.71
CA GLU A 398 7.67 30.39 -25.45
C GLU A 398 7.29 30.12 -26.90
N GLY A 399 6.58 31.07 -27.51
CA GLY A 399 6.10 30.97 -28.89
C GLY A 399 4.79 30.18 -29.03
N ALA A 400 4.52 29.71 -30.25
CA ALA A 400 3.34 28.92 -30.57
C ALA A 400 3.60 27.92 -31.70
N ILE A 401 2.95 26.76 -31.63
CA ILE A 401 2.84 25.80 -32.72
C ILE A 401 1.40 25.88 -33.22
N CYS A 402 1.21 26.11 -34.51
CA CYS A 402 -0.12 26.28 -35.08
C CYS A 402 -0.41 25.27 -36.19
N LEU A 403 -1.68 24.87 -36.29
CA LEU A 403 -2.29 24.17 -37.42
C LEU A 403 -3.27 25.13 -38.11
N ASP A 404 -3.04 25.44 -39.39
CA ASP A 404 -3.79 26.45 -40.16
C ASP A 404 -3.95 27.79 -39.42
N GLY A 405 -2.90 28.20 -38.72
CA GLY A 405 -2.85 29.45 -37.95
C GLY A 405 -3.48 29.38 -36.55
N GLN A 406 -4.15 28.28 -36.19
CA GLN A 406 -4.69 28.06 -34.84
C GLN A 406 -3.66 27.38 -33.94
N ASP A 407 -3.40 27.94 -32.76
CA ASP A 407 -2.48 27.35 -31.78
C ASP A 407 -2.98 25.97 -31.32
N VAL A 408 -2.12 24.96 -31.30
CA VAL A 408 -2.46 23.61 -30.83
C VAL A 408 -2.97 23.57 -29.39
N ARG A 409 -2.68 24.59 -28.58
CA ARG A 409 -3.21 24.76 -27.22
C ARG A 409 -4.71 25.04 -27.18
N SER A 410 -5.24 25.65 -28.24
CA SER A 410 -6.66 26.01 -28.39
C SER A 410 -7.54 24.88 -28.93
N ILE A 411 -6.94 23.79 -29.40
CA ILE A 411 -7.60 22.62 -29.98
C ILE A 411 -7.65 21.51 -28.90
N GLY A 412 -8.76 20.77 -28.82
CA GLY A 412 -8.86 19.59 -27.95
C GLY A 412 -7.83 18.51 -28.33
N LEU A 413 -7.19 17.84 -27.35
CA LEU A 413 -6.09 16.90 -27.61
C LEU A 413 -6.54 15.72 -28.45
N SER A 414 -7.75 15.20 -28.21
CA SER A 414 -8.30 14.09 -29.01
C SER A 414 -8.41 14.47 -30.49
N ASP A 415 -8.90 15.67 -30.79
CA ASP A 415 -9.06 16.14 -32.16
C ASP A 415 -7.73 16.50 -32.80
N LEU A 416 -6.79 17.10 -32.05
CA LEU A 416 -5.43 17.34 -32.52
C LEU A 416 -4.74 16.03 -32.94
N ARG A 417 -4.78 15.02 -32.06
CA ARG A 417 -4.08 13.74 -32.28
C ARG A 417 -4.72 12.87 -33.36
N ARG A 418 -6.01 13.06 -33.66
CA ARG A 418 -6.65 12.44 -34.85
C ARG A 418 -6.05 12.93 -36.18
N HIS A 419 -5.49 14.14 -36.22
CA HIS A 419 -4.92 14.73 -37.43
C HIS A 419 -3.39 14.57 -37.54
N VAL A 420 -2.73 14.03 -36.50
CA VAL A 420 -1.28 13.87 -36.46
C VAL A 420 -0.96 12.40 -36.22
N GLY A 421 -0.38 11.72 -37.21
CA GLY A 421 0.18 10.38 -37.03
C GLY A 421 1.64 10.46 -36.57
N ILE A 422 2.03 9.65 -35.58
CA ILE A 422 3.43 9.53 -35.14
C ILE A 422 3.91 8.09 -35.30
N VAL A 423 5.04 7.90 -35.97
CA VAL A 423 5.77 6.63 -36.03
C VAL A 423 7.07 6.84 -35.27
N THR A 424 7.24 6.11 -34.17
CA THR A 424 8.41 6.22 -33.30
C THR A 424 9.59 5.42 -33.86
N GLN A 425 10.80 5.77 -33.42
CA GLN A 425 12.02 5.04 -33.82
C GLN A 425 11.98 3.59 -33.34
N ASP A 426 11.60 3.39 -32.08
CA ASP A 426 11.32 2.08 -31.51
C ASP A 426 9.80 1.90 -31.47
N VAL A 427 9.28 1.03 -32.33
CA VAL A 427 7.85 0.72 -32.39
C VAL A 427 7.52 -0.26 -31.28
N GLN A 428 6.63 0.13 -30.38
CA GLN A 428 6.17 -0.74 -29.30
C GLN A 428 4.84 -1.36 -29.68
N LEU A 429 4.83 -2.69 -29.83
CA LEU A 429 3.61 -3.49 -29.97
C LEU A 429 3.20 -4.02 -28.60
N PHE A 430 1.92 -3.94 -28.30
CA PHE A 430 1.39 -4.48 -27.05
C PHE A 430 1.07 -5.95 -27.19
N HIS A 431 1.10 -6.67 -26.07
CA HIS A 431 0.68 -8.06 -25.98
C HIS A 431 -0.85 -8.17 -26.17
N ALA A 432 -1.26 -8.10 -27.43
CA ALA A 432 -2.63 -8.14 -27.92
C ALA A 432 -2.63 -8.77 -29.32
N THR A 433 -3.80 -8.91 -29.93
CA THR A 433 -3.86 -9.43 -31.30
C THR A 433 -3.18 -8.46 -32.28
N VAL A 434 -2.75 -8.98 -33.44
CA VAL A 434 -2.24 -8.13 -34.54
C VAL A 434 -3.31 -7.12 -34.95
N ARG A 435 -4.58 -7.53 -35.02
CA ARG A 435 -5.72 -6.66 -35.34
C ARG A 435 -5.86 -5.50 -34.36
N ASP A 436 -5.72 -5.75 -33.06
CA ASP A 436 -5.84 -4.69 -32.05
C ASP A 436 -4.71 -3.66 -32.15
N ASN A 437 -3.47 -4.13 -32.36
CA ASN A 437 -2.34 -3.23 -32.58
C ASN A 437 -2.50 -2.42 -33.89
N LEU A 438 -2.91 -3.06 -35.00
CA LEU A 438 -3.12 -2.39 -36.29
C LEU A 438 -4.26 -1.35 -36.25
N THR A 439 -5.32 -1.63 -35.48
CA THR A 439 -6.47 -0.73 -35.33
C THR A 439 -6.30 0.29 -34.21
N LEU A 440 -5.11 0.36 -33.60
CA LEU A 440 -4.80 1.25 -32.47
C LEU A 440 -5.84 1.13 -31.33
N PHE A 441 -6.29 -0.10 -31.06
CA PHE A 441 -7.28 -0.44 -30.03
C PHE A 441 -8.64 0.26 -30.20
N GLN A 442 -9.00 0.71 -31.40
CA GLN A 442 -10.31 1.35 -31.65
C GLN A 442 -11.51 0.49 -31.26
N ASN A 443 -11.38 -0.84 -31.33
CA ASN A 443 -12.43 -1.78 -30.93
C ASN A 443 -12.84 -1.64 -29.44
N TYR A 444 -11.98 -1.04 -28.60
CA TYR A 444 -12.24 -0.81 -27.19
C TYR A 444 -12.73 0.61 -26.89
N ASN A 445 -12.83 1.49 -27.89
CA ASN A 445 -13.41 2.81 -27.73
C ASN A 445 -14.94 2.74 -27.95
N PRO A 446 -15.77 2.96 -26.91
CA PRO A 446 -17.22 2.83 -27.01
C PRO A 446 -17.87 3.85 -27.96
N THR A 447 -17.14 4.89 -28.36
CA THR A 447 -17.62 5.94 -29.28
C THR A 447 -17.12 5.77 -30.72
N ALA A 448 -16.23 4.81 -30.98
CA ALA A 448 -15.66 4.57 -32.30
C ALA A 448 -16.48 3.52 -33.06
N THR A 449 -16.69 3.76 -34.36
CA THR A 449 -17.20 2.72 -35.27
C THR A 449 -16.10 1.66 -35.51
N PRO A 450 -16.40 0.36 -35.35
CA PRO A 450 -15.44 -0.71 -35.60
C PRO A 450 -14.92 -0.68 -37.04
N LEU A 451 -13.63 -0.95 -37.22
CA LEU A 451 -13.03 -1.08 -38.54
C LEU A 451 -13.36 -2.46 -39.14
N SER A 452 -13.89 -2.46 -40.37
CA SER A 452 -14.11 -3.69 -41.15
C SER A 452 -12.77 -4.32 -41.57
N ASP A 453 -12.77 -5.65 -41.74
CA ASP A 453 -11.59 -6.35 -42.23
C ASP A 453 -11.17 -5.84 -43.62
N ASP A 454 -12.13 -5.55 -44.50
CA ASP A 454 -11.86 -5.00 -45.84
C ASP A 454 -11.07 -3.68 -45.78
N ASN A 455 -11.40 -2.79 -44.83
CA ASN A 455 -10.68 -1.53 -44.67
C ASN A 455 -9.25 -1.74 -44.14
N ILE A 456 -9.06 -2.72 -43.26
CA ILE A 456 -7.74 -3.05 -42.71
C ILE A 456 -6.86 -3.65 -43.82
N ILE A 457 -7.40 -4.60 -44.60
CA ILE A 457 -6.68 -5.24 -45.71
C ILE A 457 -6.34 -4.20 -46.79
N ALA A 458 -7.30 -3.36 -47.19
CA ALA A 458 -7.07 -2.30 -48.17
C ALA A 458 -5.98 -1.31 -47.74
N ALA A 459 -5.89 -0.99 -46.45
CA ALA A 459 -4.81 -0.15 -45.91
C ALA A 459 -3.46 -0.86 -45.99
N LEU A 460 -3.39 -2.16 -45.68
CA LEU A 460 -2.16 -2.95 -45.77
C LEU A 460 -1.68 -3.11 -47.21
N ASP A 461 -2.60 -3.28 -48.17
CA ASP A 461 -2.27 -3.41 -49.60
C ASP A 461 -1.78 -2.08 -50.21
N SER A 462 -2.01 -0.95 -49.53
CA SER A 462 -1.60 0.38 -49.98
C SER A 462 -0.20 0.81 -49.50
N LEU A 463 0.39 0.04 -48.57
CA LEU A 463 1.76 0.23 -48.05
C LEU A 463 2.78 -0.47 -48.94
#